data_AF-A0A8H5ENE2-F1
#
_entry.id   AF-A0A8H5ENE2-F1
#
_cell.length_a   1.000
_cell.length_b   1.000
_cell.length_c   1.000
_cell.angle_alpha   90.00
_cell.angle_beta   90.00
_cell.angle_gamma   90.00
#
_symmetry.space_group_name_H-M   'P 1'
#
loop_
_entity.id
_entity.type
_entity.pdbx_description
1 polymer ?
#
loop_
_entity_poly.entity_id
_entity_poly.type
_entity_poly.pdbx_seq_one_letter_code
_entity_poly.pdbx_strand_id
1 'polypeptide(L)'
;MASSARAMTALSRVGQMAPSSRIATRALSTASKTSTRPSIAMKLNNSGRIAFRRAYADEAPKPKPKPGKIRRTLRWTWRLTYLSLGALVGYTCYVIYDDRHPQEQYQPDPSKKTLVVLGSGWGSVGLLKNLDTENYNVIVVSPRNYFLFTPLLPSCTTGLIEHRSIMEPVRTILRHKKGAVKYYEAEASSVDPDRKVVKIKDNTEGKGPHSQTEIPYDMLVIGVGAENATFGIPGVRENSCFLKEIGDAQLIRKKIMDCVERASFKGQSQEEIDRLMHMV
;
A
#
# COMPACT_ATOMS: atom_id res chain seq x y z
N MET A 1 -8.72 6.35 34.64
CA MET A 1 -9.63 6.78 33.57
C MET A 1 -9.07 6.23 32.26
N ALA A 2 -9.40 4.99 31.88
CA ALA A 2 -10.43 4.63 30.88
C ALA A 2 -10.21 5.38 29.55
N SER A 3 -10.10 4.80 28.34
CA SER A 3 -10.48 3.49 27.81
C SER A 3 -9.99 3.45 26.34
N SER A 4 -9.29 2.40 25.88
CA SER A 4 -9.27 1.99 24.46
C SER A 4 -8.70 0.58 24.27
N ALA A 5 -9.31 -0.40 24.93
CA ALA A 5 -9.00 -1.82 24.73
C ALA A 5 -10.30 -2.57 24.41
N ARG A 6 -10.77 -2.48 23.15
CA ARG A 6 -11.92 -3.29 22.65
C ARG A 6 -12.10 -3.24 21.12
N ALA A 7 -11.07 -3.58 20.36
CA ALA A 7 -11.21 -3.76 18.91
C ALA A 7 -10.34 -4.91 18.36
N MET A 8 -10.17 -5.99 19.12
CA MET A 8 -9.38 -7.19 18.73
C MET A 8 -10.08 -8.47 19.18
N THR A 9 -11.35 -8.68 18.77
CA THR A 9 -12.05 -9.96 19.04
C THR A 9 -13.26 -10.20 18.12
N ALA A 10 -13.10 -10.06 16.79
CA ALA A 10 -14.19 -10.40 15.86
C ALA A 10 -13.77 -10.83 14.44
N LEU A 11 -12.55 -11.36 14.25
CA LEU A 11 -12.07 -11.82 12.93
C LEU A 11 -11.34 -13.18 12.95
N SER A 12 -11.75 -14.11 13.82
CA SER A 12 -11.29 -15.50 13.78
C SER A 12 -12.48 -16.45 13.65
N ARG A 13 -12.75 -16.88 12.41
CA ARG A 13 -13.42 -18.13 11.97
C ARG A 13 -14.12 -17.91 10.64
N VAL A 14 -13.33 -17.83 9.57
CA VAL A 14 -13.80 -18.13 8.22
C VAL A 14 -12.93 -19.27 7.72
N GLY A 15 -13.47 -20.49 7.83
CA GLY A 15 -12.82 -21.70 7.39
C GLY A 15 -13.89 -22.75 7.06
N GLN A 16 -13.82 -23.23 5.82
CA GLN A 16 -14.47 -24.42 5.25
C GLN A 16 -15.93 -24.28 4.79
N MET A 17 -16.08 -23.92 3.51
CA MET A 17 -17.22 -24.30 2.67
C MET A 17 -16.93 -25.68 2.03
N ALA A 18 -17.88 -26.60 2.18
CA ALA A 18 -18.05 -27.78 1.32
C ALA A 18 -19.55 -27.85 0.92
N PRO A 19 -19.90 -28.35 -0.28
CA PRO A 19 -21.23 -28.18 -0.84
C PRO A 19 -22.18 -29.30 -0.39
N SER A 20 -23.44 -28.96 -0.09
CA SER A 20 -24.53 -29.92 -0.03
C SER A 20 -25.78 -29.32 -0.64
N SER A 21 -26.08 -29.76 -1.86
CA SER A 21 -27.33 -29.53 -2.56
C SER A 21 -28.42 -30.43 -1.99
N ARG A 22 -29.46 -29.85 -1.39
CA ARG A 22 -30.77 -30.52 -1.26
C ARG A 22 -31.87 -29.58 -1.74
N ILE A 23 -32.47 -30.00 -2.85
CA ILE A 23 -33.64 -29.40 -3.48
C ILE A 23 -34.85 -29.70 -2.58
N ALA A 24 -35.54 -28.66 -2.11
CA ALA A 24 -36.82 -28.78 -1.41
C ALA A 24 -37.91 -28.18 -2.31
N THR A 25 -38.71 -29.06 -2.91
CA THR A 25 -39.93 -28.74 -3.65
C THR A 25 -41.04 -28.32 -2.68
N ARG A 26 -41.53 -27.07 -2.80
CA ARG A 26 -42.76 -26.61 -2.14
C ARG A 26 -43.91 -26.61 -3.16
N ALA A 27 -44.94 -27.41 -2.88
CA ALA A 27 -46.16 -27.46 -3.67
C ALA A 27 -46.98 -26.16 -3.53
N LEU A 28 -47.44 -25.64 -4.67
CA LEU A 28 -48.35 -24.51 -4.80
C LEU A 28 -49.79 -25.00 -4.62
N SER A 29 -50.46 -24.58 -3.54
CA SER A 29 -51.90 -24.74 -3.36
C SER A 29 -52.62 -23.60 -4.07
N THR A 30 -53.40 -23.94 -5.09
CA THR A 30 -54.32 -23.04 -5.80
C THR A 30 -55.67 -23.00 -5.06
N ALA A 31 -55.98 -21.88 -4.40
CA ALA A 31 -57.32 -21.64 -3.86
C ALA A 31 -58.25 -21.13 -4.98
N SER A 32 -59.28 -21.91 -5.30
CA SER A 32 -60.36 -21.51 -6.20
C SER A 32 -61.30 -20.54 -5.50
N LYS A 33 -61.71 -19.47 -6.21
CA LYS A 33 -62.71 -18.51 -5.73
C LYS A 33 -64.10 -18.97 -6.19
N THR A 34 -64.94 -19.35 -5.24
CA THR A 34 -66.36 -19.64 -5.49
C THR A 34 -67.15 -18.35 -5.73
N SER A 35 -67.81 -18.27 -6.89
CA SER A 35 -68.72 -17.20 -7.30
C SER A 35 -70.10 -17.40 -6.67
N THR A 36 -70.45 -16.59 -5.66
CA THR A 36 -71.81 -16.55 -5.11
C THR A 36 -72.71 -15.62 -5.94
N ARG A 37 -73.80 -16.17 -6.50
CA ARG A 37 -74.89 -15.43 -7.17
C ARG A 37 -75.56 -14.42 -6.22
N PRO A 38 -75.96 -13.22 -6.69
CA PRO A 38 -76.65 -12.25 -5.85
C PRO A 38 -78.14 -12.59 -5.69
N SER A 39 -78.65 -12.55 -4.46
CA SER A 39 -80.08 -12.56 -4.15
C SER A 39 -80.62 -11.13 -4.09
N ILE A 40 -81.73 -10.87 -4.79
CA ILE A 40 -82.41 -9.58 -4.78
C ILE A 40 -83.36 -9.56 -3.57
N ALA A 41 -83.00 -8.83 -2.52
CA ALA A 41 -83.90 -8.51 -1.44
C ALA A 41 -84.68 -7.22 -1.79
N MET A 42 -85.96 -7.35 -2.15
CA MET A 42 -86.88 -6.21 -2.23
C MET A 42 -87.29 -5.78 -0.82
N LYS A 43 -86.96 -4.55 -0.43
CA LYS A 43 -87.60 -3.87 0.71
C LYS A 43 -88.49 -2.75 0.18
N LEU A 44 -89.79 -2.82 0.46
CA LEU A 44 -90.73 -1.73 0.24
C LEU A 44 -90.48 -0.62 1.27
N ASN A 45 -90.52 0.64 0.86
CA ASN A 45 -90.62 1.78 1.77
C ASN A 45 -91.80 2.68 1.37
N ASN A 46 -92.42 3.30 2.37
CA ASN A 46 -93.81 3.79 2.36
C ASN A 46 -93.99 5.18 1.71
N SER A 47 -93.53 5.31 0.47
CA SER A 47 -93.73 6.49 -0.38
C SER A 47 -93.54 6.02 -1.82
N GLY A 48 -94.62 6.00 -2.61
CA GLY A 48 -94.73 5.37 -3.93
C GLY A 48 -93.67 5.77 -4.96
N ARG A 49 -92.46 5.22 -4.84
CA ARG A 49 -91.38 5.27 -5.82
C ARG A 49 -90.67 3.91 -5.83
N ILE A 50 -90.70 3.26 -7.00
CA ILE A 50 -89.87 2.10 -7.30
C ILE A 50 -88.42 2.58 -7.43
N ALA A 51 -87.59 2.31 -6.43
CA ALA A 51 -86.15 2.60 -6.51
C ALA A 51 -85.43 1.45 -7.22
N PHE A 52 -85.16 1.60 -8.52
CA PHE A 52 -84.21 0.74 -9.21
C PHE A 52 -82.78 1.05 -8.72
N ARG A 53 -82.24 0.25 -7.79
CA ARG A 53 -80.79 0.25 -7.55
C ARG A 53 -80.11 -0.36 -8.78
N ARG A 54 -79.40 0.47 -9.54
CA ARG A 54 -78.49 0.06 -10.60
C ARG A 54 -77.40 -0.81 -9.96
N ALA A 55 -77.53 -2.14 -10.06
CA ALA A 55 -76.54 -3.10 -9.61
C ALA A 55 -75.45 -3.28 -10.67
N TYR A 56 -74.70 -2.22 -10.97
CA TYR A 56 -73.44 -2.27 -11.73
C TYR A 56 -72.69 -0.98 -11.41
N ALA A 57 -72.07 -0.93 -10.24
CA ALA A 57 -70.90 -0.10 -10.03
C ALA A 57 -69.72 -1.08 -10.16
N ASP A 58 -68.95 -0.96 -11.23
CA ASP A 58 -67.62 -1.56 -11.28
C ASP A 58 -66.87 -1.11 -10.01
N GLU A 59 -66.41 -2.05 -9.18
CA GLU A 59 -65.55 -1.72 -8.06
C GLU A 59 -64.34 -0.93 -8.59
N ALA A 60 -64.19 0.32 -8.15
CA ALA A 60 -63.02 1.11 -8.47
C ALA A 60 -61.76 0.30 -8.12
N PRO A 61 -60.74 0.23 -9.02
CA PRO A 61 -59.56 -0.59 -8.77
C PRO A 61 -58.91 -0.17 -7.46
N LYS A 62 -58.81 -1.13 -6.52
CA LYS A 62 -58.22 -0.89 -5.19
C LYS A 62 -56.82 -0.25 -5.36
N PRO A 63 -56.51 0.84 -4.65
CA PRO A 63 -55.23 1.52 -4.80
C PRO A 63 -54.09 0.54 -4.45
N LYS A 64 -53.12 0.39 -5.36
CA LYS A 64 -51.96 -0.48 -5.14
C LYS A 64 -51.28 -0.11 -3.81
N PRO A 65 -50.88 -1.09 -2.98
CA PRO A 65 -50.29 -0.81 -1.68
C PRO A 65 -49.04 0.06 -1.83
N LYS A 66 -49.01 1.21 -1.15
CA LYS A 66 -47.86 2.13 -1.15
C LYS A 66 -46.65 1.39 -0.55
N PRO A 67 -45.45 1.46 -1.16
CA PRO A 67 -44.28 0.79 -0.62
C PRO A 67 -43.97 1.29 0.79
N GLY A 68 -43.77 0.36 1.74
CA GLY A 68 -43.52 0.71 3.14
C GLY A 68 -42.32 1.62 3.32
N LYS A 69 -42.37 2.53 4.32
CA LYS A 69 -41.30 3.50 4.62
C LYS A 69 -39.92 2.84 4.74
N ILE A 70 -39.86 1.63 5.30
CA ILE A 70 -38.64 0.81 5.44
C ILE A 70 -38.05 0.41 4.08
N ARG A 71 -38.89 0.04 3.09
CA ARG A 71 -38.41 -0.32 1.75
C ARG A 71 -37.87 0.91 1.02
N ARG A 72 -38.42 2.09 1.30
CA ARG A 72 -37.93 3.37 0.74
C ARG A 72 -36.60 3.76 1.39
N THR A 73 -36.47 3.71 2.72
CA THR A 73 -35.20 4.01 3.41
C THR A 73 -34.11 3.01 3.04
N LEU A 74 -34.44 1.72 2.92
CA LEU A 74 -33.50 0.70 2.46
C LEU A 74 -33.01 0.97 1.04
N ARG A 75 -33.90 1.37 0.11
CA ARG A 75 -33.48 1.75 -1.25
C ARG A 75 -32.57 2.98 -1.29
N TRP A 76 -32.82 3.97 -0.42
CA TRP A 76 -31.98 5.16 -0.32
C TRP A 76 -30.61 4.86 0.28
N THR A 77 -30.56 4.03 1.32
CA THR A 77 -29.29 3.59 1.92
C THR A 77 -28.45 2.80 0.90
N TRP A 78 -29.01 1.83 0.19
CA TRP A 78 -28.28 1.14 -0.89
C TRP A 78 -27.74 2.09 -1.97
N ARG A 79 -28.53 3.08 -2.39
CA ARG A 79 -28.06 4.09 -3.37
C ARG A 79 -26.88 4.89 -2.84
N LEU A 80 -26.94 5.35 -1.59
CA LEU A 80 -25.83 6.06 -0.96
C LEU A 80 -24.59 5.18 -0.83
N THR A 81 -24.75 3.90 -0.46
CA THR A 81 -23.65 2.93 -0.40
C THR A 81 -22.98 2.77 -1.77
N TYR A 82 -23.75 2.55 -2.84
CA TYR A 82 -23.19 2.42 -4.19
C TYR A 82 -22.53 3.70 -4.68
N LEU A 83 -23.10 4.87 -4.39
CA LEU A 83 -22.47 6.16 -4.72
C LEU A 83 -21.15 6.35 -3.96
N SER A 84 -21.11 6.02 -2.67
CA SER A 84 -19.88 6.11 -1.87
C SER A 84 -18.80 5.15 -2.38
N LEU A 85 -19.18 3.93 -2.76
CA LEU A 85 -18.26 2.94 -3.32
C LEU A 85 -17.73 3.41 -4.69
N GLY A 86 -18.60 3.93 -5.55
CA GLY A 86 -18.20 4.50 -6.84
C GLY A 86 -17.25 5.69 -6.70
N ALA A 87 -17.54 6.59 -5.75
CA ALA A 87 -16.67 7.73 -5.45
C ALA A 87 -15.31 7.28 -4.91
N LEU A 88 -15.28 6.28 -4.01
CA LEU A 88 -14.03 5.73 -3.47
C LEU A 88 -13.18 5.09 -4.56
N VAL A 89 -13.79 4.30 -5.45
CA VAL A 89 -13.10 3.69 -6.59
C VAL A 89 -12.58 4.76 -7.55
N GLY A 90 -13.42 5.73 -7.91
CA GLY A 90 -13.04 6.84 -8.80
C GLY A 90 -11.87 7.67 -8.23
N TYR A 91 -11.93 7.99 -6.94
CA TYR A 91 -10.85 8.70 -6.23
C TYR A 91 -9.56 7.88 -6.20
N THR A 92 -9.64 6.60 -5.88
CA THR A 92 -8.46 5.71 -5.87
C THR A 92 -7.83 5.60 -7.26
N CYS A 93 -8.65 5.44 -8.31
CA CYS A 93 -8.17 5.44 -9.69
C CYS A 93 -7.50 6.77 -10.06
N TYR A 94 -8.06 7.91 -9.63
CA TYR A 94 -7.48 9.22 -9.86
C TYR A 94 -6.12 9.39 -9.17
N VAL A 95 -6.00 8.98 -7.90
CA VAL A 95 -4.72 9.05 -7.16
C VAL A 95 -3.66 8.17 -7.82
N ILE A 96 -4.01 6.95 -8.27
CA ILE A 96 -3.08 6.07 -9.00
C ILE A 96 -2.67 6.70 -10.35
N TYR A 97 -3.61 7.35 -11.03
CA TYR A 97 -3.32 8.03 -12.29
C TYR A 97 -2.35 9.19 -12.09
N ASP A 98 -2.61 10.05 -11.11
CA ASP A 98 -1.77 11.20 -10.75
C ASP A 98 -0.35 10.78 -10.35
N ASP A 99 -0.23 9.73 -9.52
CA ASP A 99 1.06 9.16 -9.11
C ASP A 99 1.87 8.60 -10.32
N ARG A 100 1.17 8.01 -11.29
CA ARG A 100 1.82 7.51 -12.51
C ARG A 100 2.23 8.63 -13.48
N HIS A 101 1.52 9.75 -13.48
CA HIS A 101 1.72 10.87 -14.41
C HIS A 101 2.04 12.17 -13.65
N PRO A 102 3.22 12.25 -12.99
CA PRO A 102 3.66 13.48 -12.38
C PRO A 102 3.81 14.58 -13.43
N GLN A 103 3.62 15.82 -13.00
CA GLN A 103 3.81 17.00 -13.84
C GLN A 103 5.24 17.08 -14.37
N GLU A 104 5.43 17.70 -15.53
CA GLU A 104 6.77 17.96 -16.05
C GLU A 104 7.58 18.80 -15.08
N GLN A 105 8.83 18.39 -14.86
CA GLN A 105 9.71 19.06 -13.91
C GLN A 105 10.37 20.28 -14.56
N TYR A 106 10.45 21.39 -13.82
CA TYR A 106 11.17 22.58 -14.26
C TYR A 106 12.65 22.24 -14.47
N GLN A 107 13.21 22.68 -15.59
CA GLN A 107 14.63 22.50 -15.87
C GLN A 107 15.49 23.33 -14.90
N PRO A 108 16.74 22.91 -14.61
CA PRO A 108 17.65 23.66 -13.77
C PRO A 108 17.90 25.06 -14.32
N ASP A 109 17.81 26.08 -13.46
CA ASP A 109 17.98 27.48 -13.82
C ASP A 109 19.37 27.97 -13.34
N PRO A 110 20.27 28.39 -14.24
CA PRO A 110 21.62 28.84 -13.87
C PRO A 110 21.67 29.98 -12.83
N SER A 111 20.58 30.75 -12.67
CA SER A 111 20.51 31.84 -11.69
C SER A 111 20.30 31.37 -10.24
N LYS A 112 19.85 30.12 -10.05
CA LYS A 112 19.55 29.55 -8.73
C LYS A 112 20.76 28.88 -8.10
N LYS A 113 20.81 28.91 -6.78
CA LYS A 113 21.87 28.23 -6.02
C LYS A 113 21.79 26.72 -6.19
N THR A 114 22.96 26.09 -6.30
CA THR A 114 23.11 24.63 -6.40
C THR A 114 23.26 24.00 -5.03
N LEU A 115 22.30 23.16 -4.66
CA LEU A 115 22.29 22.36 -3.45
C LEU A 115 22.72 20.92 -3.78
N VAL A 116 23.86 20.50 -3.25
CA VAL A 116 24.33 19.11 -3.35
C VAL A 116 23.96 18.36 -2.07
N VAL A 117 23.29 17.23 -2.21
CA VAL A 117 22.91 16.32 -1.12
C VAL A 117 23.68 15.02 -1.27
N LEU A 118 24.50 14.68 -0.27
CA LEU A 118 25.23 13.43 -0.21
C LEU A 118 24.45 12.37 0.56
N GLY A 119 24.30 11.19 -0.02
CA GLY A 119 23.59 10.05 0.55
C GLY A 119 22.11 10.00 0.20
N SER A 120 21.53 8.80 0.34
CA SER A 120 20.11 8.47 0.09
C SER A 120 19.46 7.83 1.32
N GLY A 121 19.92 8.16 2.52
CA GLY A 121 19.39 7.66 3.79
C GLY A 121 18.26 8.50 4.37
N TRP A 122 17.92 8.25 5.64
CA TRP A 122 16.88 8.95 6.39
C TRP A 122 17.00 10.48 6.36
N GLY A 123 18.20 11.02 6.63
CA GLY A 123 18.43 12.46 6.63
C GLY A 123 18.23 13.08 5.25
N SER A 124 18.89 12.52 4.23
CA SER A 124 18.80 13.03 2.85
C SER A 124 17.39 12.94 2.28
N VAL A 125 16.71 11.81 2.45
CA VAL A 125 15.34 11.62 1.96
C VAL A 125 14.33 12.45 2.75
N GLY A 126 14.51 12.57 4.06
CA GLY A 126 13.69 13.45 4.90
C GLY A 126 13.77 14.91 4.48
N LEU A 127 14.99 15.38 4.16
CA LEU A 127 15.18 16.71 3.56
C LEU A 127 14.53 16.79 2.19
N LEU A 128 14.87 15.87 1.27
CA LEU A 128 14.39 15.90 -0.11
C LEU A 128 12.87 15.91 -0.17
N LYS A 129 12.16 15.15 0.68
CA LYS A 129 10.69 15.13 0.74
C LYS A 129 10.07 16.49 1.06
N ASN A 130 10.69 17.27 1.95
CA ASN A 130 10.16 18.57 2.39
C ASN A 130 10.79 19.76 1.65
N LEU A 131 11.89 19.55 0.93
CA LEU A 131 12.58 20.59 0.18
C LEU A 131 11.72 21.09 -0.99
N ASP A 132 11.60 22.41 -1.08
CA ASP A 132 11.05 23.11 -2.23
C ASP A 132 12.12 23.28 -3.32
N THR A 133 12.04 22.42 -4.33
CA THR A 133 12.91 22.38 -5.50
C THR A 133 12.72 23.56 -6.45
N GLU A 134 11.72 24.44 -6.24
CA GLU A 134 11.57 25.64 -7.05
C GLU A 134 12.65 26.68 -6.74
N ASN A 135 13.23 26.65 -5.53
CA ASN A 135 14.19 27.65 -5.06
C ASN A 135 15.66 27.29 -5.33
N TYR A 136 15.96 26.03 -5.65
CA TYR A 136 17.34 25.52 -5.76
C TYR A 136 17.50 24.54 -6.92
N ASN A 137 18.68 24.51 -7.53
CA ASN A 137 19.10 23.41 -8.38
C ASN A 137 19.60 22.28 -7.49
N VAL A 138 18.92 21.13 -7.48
CA VAL A 138 19.25 20.05 -6.54
C VAL A 138 19.99 18.94 -7.25
N ILE A 139 21.11 18.54 -6.67
CA ILE A 139 21.91 17.39 -7.10
C ILE A 139 22.02 16.41 -5.93
N VAL A 140 21.67 15.15 -6.15
CA VAL A 140 21.79 14.08 -5.18
C VAL A 140 22.89 13.13 -5.64
N VAL A 141 23.82 12.81 -4.74
CA VAL A 141 24.93 11.89 -4.99
C VAL A 141 24.85 10.77 -3.96
N SER A 142 24.71 9.53 -4.42
CA SER A 142 24.76 8.36 -3.54
C SER A 142 25.21 7.14 -4.34
N PRO A 143 26.05 6.25 -3.77
CA PRO A 143 26.34 4.97 -4.42
C PRO A 143 25.13 4.03 -4.39
N ARG A 144 24.09 4.36 -3.61
CA ARG A 144 22.87 3.54 -3.45
C ARG A 144 21.65 4.25 -4.05
N ASN A 145 21.08 3.65 -5.09
CA ASN A 145 19.94 4.20 -5.86
C ASN A 145 18.55 3.99 -5.25
N TYR A 146 18.48 3.53 -4.00
CA TYR A 146 17.25 3.41 -3.23
C TYR A 146 17.43 3.95 -1.80
N PHE A 147 16.32 4.41 -1.24
CA PHE A 147 16.13 4.60 0.20
C PHE A 147 15.85 3.26 0.85
N LEU A 148 16.42 3.05 2.04
CA LEU A 148 16.25 1.84 2.84
C LEU A 148 15.53 2.15 4.15
N PHE A 149 14.38 1.50 4.38
CA PHE A 149 13.67 1.56 5.66
C PHE A 149 14.33 0.64 6.68
N THR A 150 15.44 1.09 7.25
CA THR A 150 16.30 0.31 8.15
C THR A 150 15.60 -0.35 9.36
N PRO A 151 14.49 0.18 9.95
CA PRO A 151 13.83 -0.48 11.08
C PRO A 151 13.29 -1.88 10.78
N LEU A 152 12.97 -2.19 9.52
CA LEU A 152 12.45 -3.52 9.12
C LEU A 152 13.53 -4.42 8.51
N LEU A 153 14.78 -3.95 8.41
CA LEU A 153 15.89 -4.73 7.87
C LEU A 153 16.12 -6.06 8.63
N PRO A 154 16.00 -6.14 9.97
CA PRO A 154 16.11 -7.41 10.68
C PRO A 154 15.04 -8.44 10.27
N SER A 155 13.85 -8.00 9.86
CA SER A 155 12.79 -8.92 9.40
C SER A 155 13.10 -9.54 8.03
N CYS A 156 14.02 -8.96 7.27
CA CYS A 156 14.46 -9.51 5.99
C CYS A 156 15.46 -10.68 6.14
N THR A 157 16.18 -10.75 7.27
CA THR A 157 17.16 -11.84 7.52
C THR A 157 16.50 -13.21 7.60
N THR A 158 15.25 -13.27 8.04
CA THR A 158 14.46 -14.51 8.15
C THR A 158 13.46 -14.66 7.00
N GLY A 159 13.31 -13.65 6.14
CA GLY A 159 12.32 -13.64 5.07
C GLY A 159 10.88 -13.37 5.53
N LEU A 160 10.68 -12.85 6.75
CA LEU A 160 9.36 -12.38 7.21
C LEU A 160 8.85 -11.23 6.33
N ILE A 161 9.77 -10.38 5.87
CA ILE A 161 9.49 -9.28 4.95
C ILE A 161 10.44 -9.39 3.76
N GLU A 162 9.90 -9.18 2.57
CA GLU A 162 10.68 -9.16 1.34
C GLU A 162 11.44 -7.83 1.19
N HIS A 163 12.68 -7.90 0.70
CA HIS A 163 13.60 -6.75 0.67
C HIS A 163 13.06 -5.56 -0.13
N ARG A 164 12.42 -5.78 -1.30
CA ARG A 164 11.81 -4.71 -2.11
C ARG A 164 10.66 -4.01 -1.40
N SER A 165 10.04 -4.66 -0.42
CA SER A 165 8.98 -4.04 0.40
C SER A 165 9.52 -2.97 1.37
N ILE A 166 10.83 -2.91 1.60
CA ILE A 166 11.49 -1.92 2.47
C ILE A 166 12.45 -1.00 1.71
N MET A 167 12.45 -1.06 0.38
CA MET A 167 13.26 -0.24 -0.52
C MET A 167 12.36 0.69 -1.33
N GLU A 168 12.78 1.95 -1.47
CA GLU A 168 12.11 2.91 -2.35
C GLU A 168 13.14 3.53 -3.30
N PRO A 169 13.03 3.37 -4.63
CA PRO A 169 14.00 3.96 -5.56
C PRO A 169 14.07 5.48 -5.40
N VAL A 170 15.29 6.02 -5.32
CA VAL A 170 15.49 7.48 -5.13
C VAL A 170 14.84 8.25 -6.27
N ARG A 171 14.91 7.73 -7.50
CA ARG A 171 14.29 8.37 -8.68
C ARG A 171 12.76 8.47 -8.56
N THR A 172 12.11 7.51 -7.91
CA THR A 172 10.67 7.60 -7.63
C THR A 172 10.39 8.72 -6.64
N ILE A 173 11.19 8.87 -5.59
CA ILE A 173 11.02 10.01 -4.65
C ILE A 173 11.22 11.35 -5.36
N LEU A 174 12.19 11.43 -6.26
CA LEU A 174 12.57 12.67 -6.95
C LEU A 174 11.60 13.08 -8.07
N ARG A 175 10.92 12.14 -8.75
CA ARG A 175 10.02 12.47 -9.87
C ARG A 175 8.77 13.26 -9.48
N HIS A 176 8.38 13.20 -8.20
CA HIS A 176 7.23 13.95 -7.67
C HIS A 176 7.61 15.37 -7.24
N LYS A 177 8.85 15.80 -7.48
CA LYS A 177 9.28 17.18 -7.25
C LYS A 177 8.94 18.06 -8.43
N LYS A 178 8.63 19.32 -8.13
CA LYS A 178 8.31 20.33 -9.16
C LYS A 178 9.53 20.70 -10.00
N GLY A 179 10.70 20.84 -9.35
CA GLY A 179 11.97 21.09 -10.03
C GLY A 179 12.69 19.78 -10.34
N ALA A 180 13.39 19.73 -11.49
CA ALA A 180 14.16 18.57 -11.89
C ALA A 180 15.34 18.38 -10.92
N VAL A 181 15.43 17.18 -10.33
CA VAL A 181 16.51 16.83 -9.42
C VAL A 181 17.46 15.87 -10.13
N LYS A 182 18.74 16.26 -10.22
CA LYS A 182 19.76 15.41 -10.83
C LYS A 182 20.23 14.38 -9.80
N TYR A 183 20.27 13.11 -10.17
CA TYR A 183 20.78 12.05 -9.30
C TYR A 183 21.94 11.33 -9.97
N TYR A 184 23.07 11.28 -9.27
CA TYR A 184 24.27 10.53 -9.62
C TYR A 184 24.41 9.30 -8.74
N GLU A 185 24.47 8.13 -9.37
CA GLU A 185 24.83 6.88 -8.72
C GLU A 185 26.36 6.81 -8.57
N ALA A 186 26.89 7.47 -7.54
CA ALA A 186 28.32 7.64 -7.35
C ALA A 186 28.66 7.82 -5.87
N GLU A 187 29.87 7.46 -5.48
CA GLU A 187 30.42 7.70 -4.15
C GLU A 187 31.09 9.08 -4.11
N ALA A 188 30.84 9.85 -3.06
CA ALA A 188 31.56 11.09 -2.80
C ALA A 188 32.89 10.76 -2.09
N SER A 189 34.01 10.91 -2.78
CA SER A 189 35.33 10.52 -2.28
C SER A 189 36.00 11.60 -1.45
N SER A 190 35.75 12.88 -1.75
CA SER A 190 36.27 14.01 -0.98
C SER A 190 35.42 15.26 -1.18
N VAL A 191 35.46 16.14 -0.18
CA VAL A 191 34.83 17.46 -0.20
C VAL A 191 35.94 18.50 -0.03
N ASP A 192 35.96 19.49 -0.92
CA ASP A 192 36.87 20.63 -0.86
C ASP A 192 36.05 21.89 -0.52
N PRO A 193 36.08 22.35 0.74
CA PRO A 193 35.29 23.51 1.18
C PRO A 193 35.76 24.83 0.60
N ASP A 194 37.05 24.96 0.28
CA ASP A 194 37.66 26.20 -0.21
C ASP A 194 37.26 26.43 -1.67
N ARG A 195 37.34 25.38 -2.50
CA ARG A 195 36.89 25.40 -3.90
C ARG A 195 35.38 25.20 -4.04
N LYS A 196 34.69 24.80 -2.97
CA LYS A 196 33.28 24.40 -2.93
C LYS A 196 32.93 23.34 -3.98
N VAL A 197 33.72 22.27 -4.01
CA VAL A 197 33.51 21.13 -4.91
C VAL A 197 33.45 19.81 -4.16
N VAL A 198 32.62 18.88 -4.64
CA VAL A 198 32.61 17.48 -4.21
C VAL A 198 33.21 16.63 -5.32
N LYS A 199 34.22 15.83 -5.00
CA LYS A 199 34.73 14.82 -5.93
C LYS A 199 33.87 13.57 -5.82
N ILE A 200 33.35 13.12 -6.95
CA ILE A 200 32.54 11.91 -7.02
C ILE A 200 33.23 10.88 -7.89
N LYS A 201 33.01 9.61 -7.56
CA LYS A 201 33.56 8.47 -8.27
C LYS A 201 32.46 7.48 -8.59
N ASP A 202 32.44 7.05 -9.85
CA ASP A 202 31.58 5.96 -10.29
C ASP A 202 32.19 4.62 -9.86
N ASN A 203 31.40 3.85 -9.12
CA ASN A 203 31.77 2.54 -8.60
C ASN A 203 31.09 1.39 -9.37
N THR A 204 30.38 1.67 -10.46
CA THR A 204 29.73 0.65 -11.30
C THR A 204 30.75 -0.18 -12.09
N GLU A 205 30.38 -1.42 -12.39
CA GLU A 205 31.16 -2.32 -13.23
C GLU A 205 31.03 -1.88 -14.70
N GLY A 206 32.16 -1.83 -15.44
CA GLY A 206 32.17 -1.33 -16.83
C GLY A 206 32.37 0.19 -16.95
N LYS A 207 33.31 0.74 -16.18
CA LYS A 207 33.63 2.18 -16.13
C LYS A 207 33.76 2.80 -17.52
N GLY A 208 32.96 3.84 -17.77
CA GLY A 208 33.18 4.74 -18.90
C GLY A 208 34.47 5.56 -18.75
N PRO A 209 34.83 6.36 -19.77
CA PRO A 209 36.04 7.19 -19.76
C PRO A 209 36.08 8.22 -18.61
N HIS A 210 34.92 8.60 -18.07
CA HIS A 210 34.78 9.54 -16.96
C HIS A 210 34.32 8.84 -15.68
N SER A 211 35.25 8.13 -15.02
CA SER A 211 34.97 7.43 -13.75
C SER A 211 35.05 8.32 -12.50
N GLN A 212 35.59 9.53 -12.65
CA GLN A 212 35.70 10.52 -11.58
C GLN A 212 35.41 11.91 -12.13
N THR A 213 34.71 12.72 -11.36
CA THR A 213 34.44 14.12 -11.71
C THR A 213 34.24 14.98 -10.46
N GLU A 214 34.27 16.29 -10.62
CA GLU A 214 33.99 17.26 -9.56
C GLU A 214 32.63 17.91 -9.79
N ILE A 215 31.86 18.09 -8.72
CA ILE A 215 30.57 18.80 -8.74
C ILE A 215 30.70 20.06 -7.88
N PRO A 216 30.57 21.27 -8.47
CA PRO A 216 30.52 22.50 -7.70
C PRO A 216 29.19 22.62 -6.93
N TYR A 217 29.25 23.27 -5.77
CA TYR A 217 28.07 23.51 -4.94
C TYR A 217 28.07 24.91 -4.32
N ASP A 218 26.88 25.46 -4.10
CA ASP A 218 26.70 26.64 -3.25
C ASP A 218 26.39 26.23 -1.81
N MET A 219 25.65 25.13 -1.66
CA MET A 219 25.25 24.54 -0.40
C MET A 219 25.46 23.03 -0.44
N LEU A 220 25.98 22.47 0.64
CA LEU A 220 26.26 21.04 0.76
C LEU A 220 25.52 20.47 1.98
N VAL A 221 24.80 19.37 1.76
CA VAL A 221 24.16 18.58 2.82
C VAL A 221 24.84 17.22 2.88
N ILE A 222 25.41 16.89 4.03
CA ILE A 222 26.10 15.63 4.27
C ILE A 222 25.18 14.68 5.02
N GLY A 223 24.57 13.73 4.31
CA GLY A 223 23.66 12.71 4.83
C GLY A 223 24.11 11.27 4.54
N VAL A 224 25.42 11.04 4.48
CA VAL A 224 26.04 9.75 4.12
C VAL A 224 25.85 8.64 5.17
N GLY A 225 25.49 9.01 6.40
CA GLY A 225 25.33 8.06 7.50
C GLY A 225 26.66 7.65 8.13
N ALA A 226 26.73 6.42 8.62
CA ALA A 226 27.88 5.84 9.30
C ALA A 226 28.01 4.35 8.97
N GLU A 227 29.24 3.83 9.02
CA GLU A 227 29.58 2.43 8.79
C GLU A 227 29.57 1.60 10.09
N ASN A 228 29.69 0.27 9.96
CA ASN A 228 29.79 -0.64 11.09
C ASN A 228 31.16 -0.50 11.78
N ALA A 229 31.13 -0.17 13.07
CA ALA A 229 32.34 -0.13 13.89
C ALA A 229 32.74 -1.55 14.33
N THR A 230 33.98 -1.94 14.04
CA THR A 230 34.54 -3.24 14.50
C THR A 230 35.41 -3.11 15.74
N PHE A 231 35.62 -1.88 16.22
CA PHE A 231 36.41 -1.56 17.41
C PHE A 231 37.84 -2.16 17.41
N GLY A 232 38.39 -2.46 16.23
CA GLY A 232 39.71 -3.09 16.09
C GLY A 232 39.77 -4.57 16.51
N ILE A 233 38.64 -5.21 16.80
CA ILE A 233 38.60 -6.63 17.19
C ILE A 233 38.98 -7.50 15.97
N PRO A 234 40.08 -8.26 16.04
CA PRO A 234 40.50 -9.12 14.93
C PRO A 234 39.44 -10.19 14.63
N GLY A 235 39.23 -10.49 13.35
CA GLY A 235 38.31 -11.53 12.91
C GLY A 235 36.85 -11.08 12.75
N VAL A 236 36.46 -9.88 13.23
CA VAL A 236 35.07 -9.41 13.11
C VAL A 236 34.70 -9.14 11.65
N ARG A 237 35.57 -8.50 10.85
CA ARG A 237 35.24 -8.22 9.44
C ARG A 237 35.20 -9.50 8.60
N GLU A 238 36.01 -10.48 8.98
CA GLU A 238 36.23 -11.70 8.23
C GLU A 238 35.17 -12.76 8.55
N ASN A 239 34.73 -12.86 9.81
CA ASN A 239 33.89 -13.96 10.29
C ASN A 239 32.45 -13.56 10.65
N SER A 240 32.16 -12.27 10.84
CA SER A 240 30.81 -11.82 11.22
C SER A 240 29.92 -11.57 10.00
N CYS A 241 28.62 -11.42 10.25
CA CYS A 241 27.73 -10.73 9.33
C CYS A 241 27.32 -9.40 9.96
N PHE A 242 27.47 -8.31 9.22
CA PHE A 242 26.83 -7.04 9.60
C PHE A 242 25.34 -7.09 9.27
N LEU A 243 24.60 -6.06 9.70
CA LEU A 243 23.18 -5.86 9.37
C LEU A 243 22.92 -4.37 9.19
N LYS A 244 23.39 -3.82 8.07
CA LYS A 244 23.31 -2.40 7.75
C LYS A 244 22.62 -2.13 6.41
N GLU A 245 22.89 -2.97 5.43
CA GLU A 245 22.39 -2.87 4.07
C GLU A 245 21.57 -4.11 3.66
N ILE A 246 20.89 -4.04 2.51
CA ILE A 246 20.11 -5.18 2.00
C ILE A 246 20.98 -6.40 1.72
N GLY A 247 22.20 -6.20 1.19
CA GLY A 247 23.15 -7.28 0.94
C GLY A 247 23.52 -8.03 2.22
N ASP A 248 23.59 -7.33 3.35
CA ASP A 248 23.85 -7.93 4.66
C ASP A 248 22.72 -8.87 5.09
N ALA A 249 21.47 -8.39 4.98
CA ALA A 249 20.31 -9.20 5.34
C ALA A 249 20.18 -10.46 4.46
N GLN A 250 20.46 -10.33 3.17
CA GLN A 250 20.52 -11.46 2.23
C GLN A 250 21.63 -12.44 2.59
N LEU A 251 22.82 -11.94 2.95
CA LEU A 251 23.95 -12.76 3.36
C LEU A 251 23.65 -13.54 4.64
N ILE A 252 23.05 -12.90 5.65
CA ILE A 252 22.63 -13.57 6.89
C ILE A 252 21.63 -14.69 6.57
N ARG A 253 20.58 -14.37 5.79
CA ARG A 253 19.56 -15.35 5.41
C ARG A 253 20.19 -16.56 4.71
N LYS A 254 21.09 -16.30 3.75
CA LYS A 254 21.82 -17.34 3.04
C LYS A 254 22.65 -18.19 3.99
N LYS A 255 23.46 -17.60 4.88
CA LYS A 255 24.29 -18.33 5.83
C LYS A 255 23.46 -19.22 6.77
N ILE A 256 22.32 -18.72 7.25
CA ILE A 256 21.41 -19.51 8.11
C ILE A 256 20.91 -20.74 7.33
N MET A 257 20.43 -20.56 6.10
CA MET A 257 19.96 -21.67 5.27
C MET A 257 21.10 -22.66 4.96
N ASP A 258 22.29 -22.16 4.61
CA ASP A 258 23.46 -22.98 4.34
C ASP A 258 23.89 -23.79 5.58
N CYS A 259 23.73 -23.25 6.80
CA CYS A 259 23.98 -24.00 8.04
C CYS A 259 22.97 -25.13 8.23
N VAL A 260 21.67 -24.87 8.01
CA VAL A 260 20.59 -25.87 8.15
C VAL A 260 20.78 -27.03 7.16
N GLU A 261 21.09 -26.72 5.89
CA GLU A 261 21.35 -27.75 4.87
C GLU A 261 22.59 -28.58 5.21
N ARG A 262 23.69 -27.93 5.66
CA ARG A 262 24.92 -28.65 6.05
C ARG A 262 24.75 -29.50 7.30
N ALA A 263 23.92 -29.08 8.26
CA ALA A 263 23.62 -29.87 9.44
C ALA A 263 22.74 -31.09 9.10
N SER A 264 21.89 -30.96 8.09
CA SER A 264 21.00 -32.04 7.63
C SER A 264 21.69 -33.05 6.71
N PHE A 265 22.96 -32.85 6.38
CA PHE A 265 23.68 -33.74 5.48
C PHE A 265 23.87 -35.14 6.07
N LYS A 266 23.76 -36.18 5.24
CA LYS A 266 23.82 -37.57 5.69
C LYS A 266 25.17 -37.90 6.33
N GLY A 267 25.14 -38.45 7.55
CA GLY A 267 26.34 -38.87 8.28
C GLY A 267 27.05 -37.75 9.03
N GLN A 268 26.40 -36.60 9.20
CA GLN A 268 26.94 -35.50 10.00
C GLN A 268 27.05 -35.89 11.48
N SER A 269 28.17 -35.53 12.12
CA SER A 269 28.38 -35.76 13.55
C SER A 269 27.51 -34.82 14.40
N GLN A 270 27.12 -35.24 15.60
CA GLN A 270 26.33 -34.40 16.50
C GLN A 270 27.07 -33.11 16.87
N GLU A 271 28.38 -33.18 17.08
CA GLU A 271 29.23 -32.01 17.39
C GLU A 271 29.18 -30.95 16.29
N GLU A 272 29.22 -31.38 15.02
CA GLU A 272 29.14 -30.47 13.88
C GLU A 272 27.73 -29.90 13.71
N ILE A 273 26.68 -30.68 13.97
CA ILE A 273 25.30 -30.19 13.98
C ILE A 273 25.15 -29.07 15.02
N ASP A 274 25.63 -29.31 16.24
CA ASP A 274 25.55 -28.34 17.33
C ASP A 274 26.34 -27.06 17.00
N ARG A 275 27.52 -27.19 16.38
CA ARG A 275 28.32 -26.05 15.89
C ARG A 275 27.59 -25.26 14.81
N LEU A 276 26.98 -25.92 13.84
CA LEU A 276 26.28 -25.27 12.72
C LEU A 276 24.98 -24.59 13.15
N MET A 277 24.30 -25.13 14.16
CA MET A 277 23.03 -24.60 14.69
C MET A 277 23.22 -23.53 15.76
N HIS A 278 24.45 -23.30 16.23
CA HIS A 278 24.78 -22.23 17.15
C HIS A 278 24.96 -20.90 16.41
N MET A 279 24.12 -19.91 16.73
CA MET A 279 24.14 -18.57 16.13
C MET A 279 24.43 -17.52 17.21
N VAL A 280 25.35 -16.59 16.92
CA VAL A 280 25.75 -15.47 17.80
C VAL A 280 25.56 -14.16 17.06
#